data_AF-A0A7C0YLG5-F1
#
_entry.id   AF-A0A7C0YLG5-F1
#
_cell.length_a   1.000
_cell.length_b   1.000
_cell.length_c   1.000
_cell.angle_alpha   90.00
_cell.angle_beta   90.00
_cell.angle_gamma   90.00
#
_symmetry.space_group_name_H-M   'P 1'
#
loop_
_entity.id
_entity.type
_entity.pdbx_description
1 polymer ?
#
loop_
_entity_poly.entity_id
_entity_poly.type
_entity_poly.pdbx_seq_one_letter_code
_entity_poly.pdbx_strand_id
1 'polypeptide(L)'
;MKIGFEIHQQLDTKKLFCSSPSDLRDDKAEFEVLRRLRPTQSELGVVDDAAMKEFLKGKSFVYQGYNDSICLVELDEEPPRGPNEDAVEAAL
;
A
#
# COMPACT_ATOMS: atom_id res chain seq x y z
N MET A 1 -30.01 -5.95 -21.26
CA MET A 1 -29.32 -6.31 -20.01
C MET A 1 -27.86 -5.87 -20.12
N LYS A 2 -27.29 -5.21 -19.11
CA LYS A 2 -25.88 -4.82 -19.08
C LYS A 2 -25.26 -5.37 -17.80
N ILE A 3 -24.10 -6.02 -17.91
CA ILE A 3 -23.35 -6.63 -16.80
C ILE A 3 -21.89 -6.20 -16.95
N GLY A 4 -21.22 -5.90 -15.83
CA GLY A 4 -19.80 -5.61 -15.77
C GLY A 4 -19.08 -6.56 -14.81
N PHE A 5 -17.82 -6.88 -15.11
CA PHE A 5 -16.95 -7.70 -14.28
C PHE A 5 -15.71 -6.89 -13.91
N GLU A 6 -15.23 -7.09 -12.68
CA GLU A 6 -13.96 -6.58 -12.18
C GLU A 6 -13.26 -7.74 -11.48
N ILE A 7 -12.03 -8.05 -11.90
CA ILE A 7 -11.27 -9.21 -11.42
C ILE A 7 -9.91 -8.70 -10.96
N HIS A 8 -9.55 -9.02 -9.71
CA HIS A 8 -8.24 -8.74 -9.14
C HIS A 8 -7.53 -10.07 -8.91
N GLN A 9 -6.27 -10.16 -9.29
CA GLN A 9 -5.44 -11.36 -9.11
C GLN A 9 -4.05 -10.95 -8.61
N GLN A 10 -3.50 -11.71 -7.67
CA GLN A 10 -2.13 -11.54 -7.19
C GLN A 10 -1.16 -12.36 -8.06
N LEU A 11 0.01 -11.80 -8.32
CA LEU A 11 1.08 -12.48 -9.07
C LEU A 11 2.03 -13.11 -8.06
N ASP A 12 2.47 -14.34 -8.35
CA ASP A 12 3.46 -15.07 -7.54
C ASP A 12 4.88 -14.57 -7.88
N THR A 13 5.11 -13.31 -7.54
CA THR A 13 6.39 -12.61 -7.71
C THR A 13 6.69 -11.83 -6.43
N LYS A 14 7.89 -11.24 -6.32
CA LYS A 14 8.18 -10.27 -5.25
C LYS A 14 7.26 -9.04 -5.37
N LYS A 15 7.12 -8.27 -4.29
CA LYS A 15 6.28 -7.07 -4.26
C LYS A 15 6.64 -6.11 -5.41
N LEU A 16 5.63 -5.41 -5.95
CA LEU A 16 5.78 -4.69 -7.21
C LEU A 16 6.88 -3.62 -7.21
N PHE A 17 7.09 -2.87 -6.12
CA PHE A 17 8.01 -1.72 -6.10
C PHE A 17 9.21 -1.91 -5.16
N CYS A 18 9.47 -3.14 -4.71
CA CYS A 18 10.58 -3.45 -3.83
C CYS A 18 11.02 -4.92 -3.96
N SER A 19 12.13 -5.30 -3.31
CA SER A 19 12.65 -6.67 -3.38
C SER A 19 12.11 -7.60 -2.28
N SER A 20 11.17 -7.14 -1.46
CA SER A 20 10.60 -7.93 -0.37
C SER A 20 9.78 -9.11 -0.93
N PRO A 21 9.77 -10.27 -0.27
CA PRO A 21 8.87 -11.37 -0.62
C PRO A 21 7.40 -10.96 -0.49
N SER A 22 6.52 -11.61 -1.24
CA SER A 22 5.06 -11.37 -1.24
C SER A 22 4.32 -12.27 -0.24
N ASP A 23 5.04 -12.90 0.69
CA ASP A 23 4.48 -13.78 1.71
C ASP A 23 3.58 -13.02 2.68
N LEU A 24 2.45 -13.64 3.03
CA LEU A 24 1.57 -13.17 4.10
C LEU A 24 2.03 -13.73 5.44
N ARG A 25 2.01 -12.87 6.46
CA ARG A 25 2.42 -13.19 7.83
C ARG A 25 1.30 -12.84 8.80
N ASP A 26 0.94 -13.79 9.66
CA ASP A 26 -0.09 -13.68 10.69
C ASP A 26 0.43 -13.98 12.12
N ASP A 27 1.73 -14.22 12.24
CA ASP A 27 2.43 -14.38 13.50
C ASP A 27 2.64 -13.02 14.20
N LYS A 28 3.32 -13.04 15.35
CA LYS A 28 3.52 -11.83 16.13
C LYS A 28 4.44 -10.86 15.38
N ALA A 29 3.93 -9.67 15.08
CA ALA A 29 4.70 -8.57 14.52
C ALA A 29 5.97 -8.27 15.34
N GLU A 30 7.08 -8.05 14.66
CA GLU A 30 8.36 -7.73 15.28
C GLU A 30 8.47 -6.26 15.65
N PHE A 31 7.78 -5.39 14.91
CA PHE A 31 7.66 -3.97 15.21
C PHE A 31 6.31 -3.40 14.77
N GLU A 32 5.97 -2.24 15.32
CA GLU A 32 4.77 -1.48 14.96
C GLU A 32 5.10 -0.03 14.66
N VAL A 33 4.39 0.54 13.69
CA VAL A 33 4.55 1.92 13.24
C VAL A 33 3.20 2.62 13.26
N LEU A 34 3.07 3.65 14.09
CA LEU A 34 1.88 4.49 14.14
C LEU A 34 1.96 5.61 13.09
N ARG A 35 0.88 5.79 12.33
CA ARG A 35 0.75 6.87 11.33
C ARG A 35 -0.65 7.49 11.37
N ARG A 36 -0.72 8.73 10.89
CA ARG A 36 -1.99 9.45 10.69
C ARG A 36 -1.97 10.09 9.31
N LEU A 37 -2.86 9.65 8.45
CA LEU A 37 -3.02 10.23 7.12
C LEU A 37 -3.67 11.61 7.23
N ARG A 38 -3.28 12.51 6.31
CA ARG A 38 -3.82 13.86 6.20
C ARG A 38 -4.36 14.06 4.78
N PRO A 39 -5.45 14.80 4.62
CA PRO A 39 -5.94 15.16 3.30
C PRO A 39 -4.99 16.18 2.66
N THR A 40 -4.90 16.14 1.34
CA THR A 40 -4.11 17.09 0.54
C THR A 40 -5.06 17.95 -0.28
N GLN A 41 -4.66 19.19 -0.53
CA GLN A 41 -5.37 20.08 -1.44
C GLN A 41 -5.05 19.72 -2.89
N SER A 42 -6.05 19.73 -3.75
CA SER A 42 -5.88 19.70 -5.20
C SER A 42 -5.20 20.99 -5.69
N GLU A 43 -4.85 21.02 -6.97
CA GLU A 43 -4.27 22.19 -7.63
C GLU A 43 -5.14 23.45 -7.49
N LEU A 44 -6.46 23.29 -7.35
CA LEU A 44 -7.42 24.37 -7.16
C LEU A 44 -7.67 24.72 -5.68
N GLY A 45 -6.88 24.15 -4.75
CA GLY A 45 -7.03 24.36 -3.31
C GLY A 45 -8.17 23.57 -2.67
N VAL A 46 -8.87 22.72 -3.43
CA VAL A 46 -10.04 21.95 -2.96
C VAL A 46 -9.59 20.61 -2.38
N VAL A 47 -10.17 20.20 -1.25
CA VAL A 47 -9.95 18.89 -0.65
C VAL A 47 -11.10 17.94 -1.02
N ASP A 48 -10.79 16.67 -1.27
CA ASP A 48 -11.81 15.64 -1.46
C ASP A 48 -12.70 15.44 -0.22
N ASP A 49 -14.01 15.39 -0.43
CA ASP A 49 -15.00 15.29 0.65
C ASP A 49 -14.87 13.98 1.45
N ALA A 50 -14.54 12.86 0.80
CA ALA A 50 -14.39 11.58 1.48
C ALA A 50 -13.12 11.56 2.32
N ALA A 51 -12.00 12.06 1.77
CA ALA A 51 -10.73 12.20 2.50
C ALA A 51 -10.88 13.12 3.73
N MET A 52 -11.59 14.25 3.58
CA MET A 52 -11.86 15.16 4.70
C MET A 52 -12.71 14.47 5.78
N LYS A 53 -13.79 13.76 5.39
CA LYS A 53 -14.63 13.02 6.33
C LYS A 53 -13.85 11.96 7.10
N GLU A 54 -12.94 11.22 6.46
CA GLU A 54 -12.12 10.23 7.16
C GLU A 54 -11.11 10.90 8.10
N PHE A 55 -10.49 12.01 7.69
CA PHE A 55 -9.58 12.78 8.54
C PHE A 55 -10.25 13.30 9.82
N LEU A 56 -11.50 13.77 9.70
CA LEU A 56 -12.30 14.27 10.82
C LEU A 56 -12.65 13.18 11.84
N LYS A 57 -12.65 11.90 11.45
CA LYS A 57 -12.79 10.79 12.42
C LYS A 57 -11.57 10.65 13.34
N GLY A 58 -10.46 11.31 13.03
CA GLY A 58 -9.29 11.38 13.91
C GLY A 58 -8.57 10.06 14.10
N LYS A 59 -8.74 9.09 13.19
CA LYS A 59 -8.14 7.77 13.30
C LYS A 59 -6.62 7.80 13.09
N SER A 60 -5.96 6.85 13.72
CA SER A 60 -4.56 6.50 13.45
C SER A 60 -4.49 5.06 12.97
N PHE A 61 -3.47 4.76 12.17
CA PHE A 61 -3.20 3.44 11.62
C PHE A 61 -1.96 2.88 12.33
N VAL A 62 -2.06 1.66 12.82
CA VAL A 62 -0.93 0.89 13.34
C VAL A 62 -0.54 -0.10 12.26
N TYR A 63 0.64 0.09 11.69
CA TYR A 63 1.22 -0.83 10.72
C TYR A 63 2.11 -1.82 11.46
N GLN A 64 1.86 -3.10 11.26
CA GLN A 64 2.68 -4.18 11.80
C GLN A 64 3.75 -4.56 10.79
N GLY A 65 4.96 -4.84 11.26
CA GLY A 65 6.06 -5.22 10.38
C GLY A 65 6.98 -6.30 10.88
N TYR A 66 7.73 -6.82 9.92
CA TYR A 66 8.58 -8.00 10.00
C TYR A 66 9.89 -7.70 9.27
N ASN A 67 11.02 -7.89 9.93
CA ASN A 67 12.34 -7.51 9.43
C ASN A 67 12.78 -8.32 8.21
N ASP A 68 12.19 -9.50 7.98
CA ASP A 68 12.53 -10.41 6.87
C ASP A 68 11.68 -10.19 5.61
N SER A 69 10.53 -9.52 5.73
CA SER A 69 9.52 -9.43 4.68
C SER A 69 8.97 -8.01 4.47
N ILE A 70 9.44 -7.03 5.25
CA ILE A 70 9.14 -5.61 5.09
C ILE A 70 10.44 -4.82 4.90
N CYS A 71 10.44 -3.88 3.96
CA CYS A 71 11.51 -2.90 3.79
C CYS A 71 11.00 -1.46 3.93
N LEU A 72 11.91 -0.48 3.82
CA LEU A 72 11.60 0.95 4.01
C LEU A 72 10.62 1.50 2.97
N VAL A 73 10.54 0.90 1.77
CA VAL A 73 9.55 1.28 0.75
C VAL A 73 8.13 1.05 1.26
N GLU A 74 7.85 -0.10 1.89
CA GLU A 74 6.54 -0.38 2.50
C GLU A 74 6.20 0.54 3.68
N LEU A 75 7.22 1.13 4.33
CA LEU A 75 7.05 2.06 5.44
C LEU A 75 6.96 3.52 5.02
N ASP A 76 7.06 3.82 3.71
CA ASP A 76 7.13 5.17 3.15
C ASP A 76 8.38 5.95 3.64
N GLU A 77 9.48 5.24 3.88
CA GLU A 77 10.75 5.80 4.36
C GLU A 77 11.90 5.67 3.33
N GLU A 78 11.61 5.10 2.15
CA GLU A 78 12.53 4.99 1.00
C GLU A 78 11.74 5.17 -0.31
N PRO A 79 12.29 5.84 -1.34
CA PRO A 79 11.64 5.91 -2.64
C PRO A 79 11.35 4.53 -3.24
N PRO A 80 10.17 4.31 -3.88
CA PRO A 80 9.89 3.05 -4.55
C PRO A 80 10.88 2.80 -5.67
N ARG A 81 11.21 1.52 -5.87
CA ARG A 81 12.02 1.06 -7.01
C ARG A 81 11.11 0.84 -8.22
N GLY A 82 11.70 0.45 -9.35
CA GLY A 82 10.94 0.11 -10.56
C GLY A 82 9.95 -1.04 -10.32
N PRO A 83 8.94 -1.20 -11.19
CA PRO A 83 8.06 -2.36 -11.13
C PRO A 83 8.90 -3.64 -11.29
N ASN A 84 8.58 -4.66 -10.50
CA ASN A 84 9.20 -5.98 -10.59
C ASN A 84 9.05 -6.52 -12.03
N GLU A 85 10.17 -6.84 -12.67
CA GLU A 85 10.21 -7.30 -14.06
C GLU A 85 9.40 -8.60 -14.25
N ASP A 86 9.46 -9.53 -13.30
CA ASP A 86 8.67 -10.77 -13.33
C ASP A 86 7.16 -10.46 -13.28
N ALA A 87 6.78 -9.44 -12.52
CA ALA A 87 5.38 -9.01 -12.41
C ALA A 87 4.89 -8.33 -13.69
N VAL A 88 5.78 -7.58 -14.35
CA VAL A 88 5.49 -6.97 -15.66
C VAL A 88 5.37 -8.05 -16.73
N GLU A 89 6.28 -9.03 -16.77
CA GLU A 89 6.23 -10.15 -17.71
C GLU A 89 4.93 -10.95 -17.57
N ALA A 90 4.53 -11.28 -16.33
CA ALA A 90 3.29 -12.01 -16.07
C ALA A 90 2.01 -11.21 -16.43
N ALA A 91 2.10 -9.89 -16.57
CA ALA A 91 0.97 -9.02 -16.92
C ALA A 91 0.82 -8.77 -18.43
N LEU A 92 1.82 -9.12 -19.24
CA LEU A 92 1.85 -8.93 -20.70
C LEU A 92 1.27 -10.14 -21.46
#